data_AF-A0A0U3LRM2-F1
#
_entry.id   AF-A0A0U3LRM2-F1
#
_cell.length_a   1.000
_cell.length_b   1.000
_cell.length_c   1.000
_cell.angle_alpha   90.00
_cell.angle_beta   90.00
_cell.angle_gamma   90.00
#
_symmetry.space_group_name_H-M   'P 1'
#
loop_
_entity.id
_entity.type
_entity.pdbx_description
1 polymer ?
#
loop_
_entity_poly.entity_id
_entity_poly.type
_entity_poly.pdbx_seq_one_letter_code
_entity_poly.pdbx_strand_id
1 'polypeptide(L)'
;MDATQWSEESKRSYLYCGHSYSQSDRYCDIHYSCIRCASPAVFTAADQKRSFEVKKNYIWQRRDLCPACHAQWVQLKAKDRACQARWTAERLTLKHDASFMGDWLQVLEALPSYDRRKHSSMKTHLRKLLEQPSQGTKLLAPAPTQTDAHHPPSPVSR
;
A
#
# COMPACT_ATOMS: atom_id res chain seq x y z
N MET A 1 -35.05 5.11 28.80
CA MET A 1 -34.80 6.41 28.15
C MET A 1 -35.23 6.29 26.70
N ASP A 2 -35.95 7.29 26.17
CA ASP A 2 -36.42 7.27 24.79
C ASP A 2 -35.27 7.63 23.81
N ALA A 3 -34.83 6.66 23.01
CA ALA A 3 -33.73 6.84 22.07
C ALA A 3 -34.09 7.79 20.92
N THR A 4 -35.38 8.00 20.63
CA THR A 4 -35.82 8.86 19.52
C THR A 4 -35.46 10.33 19.71
N GLN A 5 -35.18 10.74 20.96
CA GLN A 5 -34.80 12.10 21.34
C GLN A 5 -33.28 12.39 21.24
N TRP A 6 -32.48 11.42 20.81
CA TRP A 6 -31.02 11.58 20.72
C TRP A 6 -30.65 12.49 19.55
N SER A 7 -29.58 13.28 19.70
CA SER A 7 -29.04 14.08 18.59
C SER A 7 -28.55 13.18 17.45
N GLU A 8 -28.48 13.67 16.22
CA GLU A 8 -27.98 12.89 15.07
C GLU A 8 -26.55 12.38 15.29
N GLU A 9 -25.69 13.15 15.96
CA GLU A 9 -24.38 12.66 16.43
C GLU A 9 -24.51 11.49 17.42
N SER A 10 -25.44 11.56 18.36
CA SER A 10 -25.66 10.51 19.36
C SER A 10 -26.28 9.26 18.73
N LYS A 11 -27.13 9.40 17.71
CA LYS A 11 -27.68 8.30 16.91
C LYS A 11 -26.62 7.52 16.14
N ARG A 12 -25.48 8.14 15.87
CA ARG A 12 -24.31 7.50 15.25
C ARG A 12 -23.42 6.74 16.24
N SER A 13 -23.75 6.80 17.54
CA SER A 13 -23.00 6.13 18.60
C SER A 13 -23.45 4.67 18.80
N TYR A 14 -22.53 3.86 19.32
CA TYR A 14 -22.78 2.46 19.66
C TYR A 14 -23.92 2.25 20.66
N LEU A 15 -24.13 3.22 21.56
CA LEU A 15 -25.17 3.17 22.58
C LEU A 15 -26.58 3.33 21.98
N TYR A 16 -26.71 4.01 20.83
CA TYR A 16 -28.00 4.20 20.17
C TYR A 16 -28.55 2.93 19.53
N CYS A 17 -27.69 2.10 18.93
CA CYS A 17 -28.06 0.74 18.49
C CYS A 17 -28.15 -0.27 19.65
N GLY A 18 -28.56 0.22 20.81
CA GLY A 18 -29.01 -0.52 21.98
C GLY A 18 -28.01 -1.47 22.62
N HIS A 19 -26.72 -1.13 22.57
CA HIS A 19 -25.74 -1.63 23.56
C HIS A 19 -25.73 -0.80 24.86
N SER A 20 -26.83 -0.09 25.15
CA SER A 20 -27.10 0.32 26.52
C SER A 20 -27.44 -0.93 27.33
N TYR A 21 -26.86 -1.02 28.53
CA TYR A 21 -26.83 -2.20 29.43
C TYR A 21 -28.18 -2.88 29.74
N SER A 22 -29.32 -2.37 29.23
CA SER A 22 -30.66 -2.90 29.54
C SER A 22 -31.63 -3.00 28.35
N GLN A 23 -31.31 -2.51 27.15
CA GLN A 23 -32.25 -2.52 26.01
C GLN A 23 -31.53 -2.57 24.65
N SER A 24 -30.97 -3.74 24.30
CA SER A 24 -31.24 -4.48 23.04
C SER A 24 -30.09 -5.45 22.72
N ASP A 25 -30.33 -6.75 22.91
CA ASP A 25 -29.45 -7.86 22.55
C ASP A 25 -29.31 -8.09 21.03
N ARG A 26 -29.54 -7.07 20.19
CA ARG A 26 -29.79 -7.25 18.76
C ARG A 26 -28.98 -6.27 17.92
N TYR A 27 -28.23 -6.81 16.96
CA TYR A 27 -27.58 -6.01 15.93
C TYR A 27 -28.62 -5.27 15.08
N CYS A 28 -28.33 -4.00 14.78
CA CYS A 28 -29.11 -3.11 13.91
C CYS A 28 -28.37 -2.89 12.58
N ASP A 29 -28.98 -2.30 11.56
CA ASP A 29 -28.23 -1.84 10.39
C ASP A 29 -27.56 -0.48 10.65
N ILE A 30 -26.23 -0.40 10.48
CA ILE A 30 -25.46 0.84 10.68
C ILE A 30 -25.11 1.45 9.34
N HIS A 31 -25.67 2.62 9.04
CA HIS A 31 -25.34 3.37 7.83
C HIS A 31 -24.06 4.19 8.00
N TYR A 32 -23.20 4.19 6.99
CA TYR A 32 -21.94 4.94 6.98
C TYR A 32 -21.55 5.38 5.57
N SER A 33 -20.60 6.30 5.46
CA SER A 33 -20.07 6.75 4.18
C SER A 33 -18.63 6.29 4.06
N CYS A 34 -18.27 5.73 2.90
CA CYS A 34 -16.92 5.25 2.68
C CYS A 34 -15.91 6.40 2.72
N ILE A 35 -14.86 6.29 3.52
CA ILE A 35 -13.83 7.33 3.64
C ILE A 35 -13.04 7.56 2.34
N ARG A 36 -13.08 6.61 1.40
CA ARG A 36 -12.35 6.68 0.12
C ARG A 36 -13.20 7.25 -1.01
N CYS A 37 -14.37 6.68 -1.27
CA CYS A 37 -15.21 7.04 -2.40
C CYS A 37 -16.48 7.82 -2.02
N ALA A 38 -16.67 8.12 -0.73
CA ALA A 38 -17.85 8.77 -0.16
C ALA A 38 -19.19 8.04 -0.39
N SER A 39 -19.20 6.86 -1.04
CA SER A 39 -20.42 6.13 -1.32
C SER A 39 -21.13 5.72 -0.02
N PRO A 40 -22.47 5.81 0.04
CA PRO A 40 -23.23 5.28 1.15
C PRO A 40 -23.05 3.76 1.22
N ALA A 41 -22.94 3.24 2.43
CA ALA A 41 -22.80 1.82 2.71
C ALA A 41 -23.51 1.48 4.03
N VAL A 42 -23.83 0.19 4.20
CA VAL A 42 -24.51 -0.32 5.39
C VAL A 42 -23.69 -1.46 5.97
N PHE A 43 -23.41 -1.38 7.26
CA PHE A 43 -22.90 -2.48 8.04
C PHE A 43 -24.10 -3.17 8.66
N THR A 44 -24.61 -4.19 7.97
CA THR A 44 -25.88 -4.82 8.32
C THR A 44 -25.80 -5.58 9.64
N ALA A 45 -26.94 -5.83 10.26
CA ALA A 45 -27.05 -6.66 11.46
C ALA A 45 -26.41 -8.05 11.25
N ALA A 46 -26.61 -8.66 10.07
CA ALA A 46 -26.01 -9.94 9.72
C ALA A 46 -24.48 -9.87 9.60
N ASP A 47 -23.96 -8.80 8.98
CA ASP A 47 -22.52 -8.57 8.87
C ASP A 47 -21.88 -8.33 10.25
N GLN A 48 -22.58 -7.62 11.15
CA GLN A 48 -22.14 -7.39 12.52
C GLN A 48 -22.06 -8.70 13.29
N LYS A 49 -23.12 -9.51 13.26
CA LYS A 49 -23.13 -10.85 13.86
C LYS A 49 -21.94 -11.66 13.42
N ARG A 50 -21.69 -11.73 12.11
CA ARG A 50 -20.53 -12.45 11.57
C ARG A 50 -19.21 -11.84 12.00
N SER A 51 -19.07 -10.51 12.02
CA SER A 51 -17.84 -9.81 12.40
C SER A 51 -17.48 -10.07 13.87
N PHE A 52 -18.44 -9.93 14.78
CA PHE A 52 -18.18 -9.96 16.21
C PHE A 52 -18.26 -11.37 16.79
N GLU A 53 -19.21 -12.19 16.36
CA GLU A 53 -19.39 -13.53 16.94
C GLU A 53 -18.51 -14.59 16.29
N VAL A 54 -18.36 -14.53 14.96
CA VAL A 54 -17.60 -15.53 14.19
C VAL A 54 -16.15 -15.11 14.05
N LYS A 55 -15.90 -13.90 13.56
CA LYS A 55 -14.52 -13.40 13.35
C LYS A 55 -13.86 -12.87 14.62
N LYS A 56 -14.62 -12.71 15.72
CA LYS A 56 -14.14 -12.18 17.01
C LYS A 56 -13.45 -10.82 16.88
N ASN A 57 -13.88 -10.01 15.92
CA ASN A 57 -13.46 -8.61 15.84
C ASN A 57 -13.98 -7.85 17.06
N TYR A 58 -13.26 -6.80 17.43
CA TYR A 58 -13.63 -6.00 18.59
C TYR A 58 -14.94 -5.25 18.33
N ILE A 59 -15.84 -5.24 19.33
CA ILE A 59 -17.21 -4.74 19.15
C ILE A 59 -17.27 -3.22 18.86
N TRP A 60 -16.24 -2.47 19.27
CA TRP A 60 -16.08 -1.05 18.95
C TRP A 60 -15.50 -0.79 17.55
N GLN A 61 -15.15 -1.84 16.78
CA GLN A 61 -14.63 -1.67 15.43
C GLN A 61 -15.72 -1.14 14.49
N ARG A 62 -15.42 -0.04 13.81
CA ARG A 62 -16.28 0.54 12.78
C ARG A 62 -15.86 0.10 11.39
N ARG A 63 -16.81 0.15 10.46
CA ARG A 63 -16.54 0.05 9.03
C ARG A 63 -16.39 1.45 8.45
N ASP A 64 -15.29 1.62 7.73
CA ASP A 64 -14.89 2.92 7.18
C ASP A 64 -14.87 2.85 5.64
N LEU A 65 -14.78 1.64 5.08
CA LEU A 65 -14.76 1.37 3.65
C LEU A 65 -16.03 0.64 3.24
N CYS A 66 -16.59 0.99 2.08
CA CYS A 66 -17.62 0.16 1.45
C CYS A 66 -17.04 -1.21 1.06
N PRO A 67 -17.86 -2.23 0.79
CA PRO A 67 -17.38 -3.57 0.43
C PRO A 67 -16.39 -3.58 -0.74
N ALA A 68 -16.63 -2.77 -1.77
CA ALA A 68 -15.75 -2.65 -2.93
C ALA A 68 -14.37 -2.07 -2.57
N CYS A 69 -14.34 -0.94 -1.84
CA CYS A 69 -13.08 -0.34 -1.40
C CYS A 69 -12.34 -1.24 -0.40
N HIS A 70 -13.06 -1.95 0.47
CA HIS A 70 -12.45 -2.92 1.38
C HIS A 70 -11.80 -4.07 0.61
N ALA A 71 -12.46 -4.63 -0.41
CA ALA A 71 -11.88 -5.68 -1.24
C ALA A 71 -10.60 -5.23 -1.95
N GLN A 72 -10.61 -4.02 -2.53
CA GLN A 72 -9.42 -3.45 -3.16
C GLN A 72 -8.29 -3.18 -2.15
N TRP A 73 -8.62 -2.71 -0.95
CA TRP A 73 -7.63 -2.53 0.12
C TRP A 73 -6.98 -3.86 0.52
N VAL A 74 -7.76 -4.93 0.68
CA VAL A 74 -7.24 -6.27 0.98
C VAL A 74 -6.29 -6.75 -0.13
N GLN A 75 -6.65 -6.54 -1.41
CA GLN A 75 -5.78 -6.88 -2.53
C GLN A 75 -4.47 -6.09 -2.52
N LEU A 76 -4.53 -4.77 -2.26
CA LEU A 76 -3.33 -3.93 -2.15
C LEU A 76 -2.43 -4.36 -0.98
N LYS A 77 -3.01 -4.70 0.17
CA LYS A 77 -2.24 -5.22 1.32
C LYS A 77 -1.60 -6.58 1.01
N ALA A 78 -2.27 -7.45 0.26
CA ALA A 78 -1.70 -8.71 -0.18
C ALA A 78 -0.53 -8.50 -1.15
N LYS A 79 -0.68 -7.59 -2.13
CA LYS A 79 0.41 -7.20 -3.04
C LYS A 79 1.59 -6.61 -2.29
N ASP A 80 1.36 -5.68 -1.38
CA ASP A 80 2.41 -5.08 -0.53
C ASP A 80 3.20 -6.15 0.26
N ARG A 81 2.49 -7.11 0.88
CA ARG A 81 3.13 -8.24 1.58
C ARG A 81 3.96 -9.12 0.64
N ALA A 82 3.45 -9.41 -0.56
CA ALA A 82 4.16 -10.21 -1.56
C ALA A 82 5.43 -9.49 -2.03
N CYS A 83 5.36 -8.18 -2.31
CA CYS A 83 6.52 -7.37 -2.65
C CYS A 83 7.55 -7.34 -1.52
N GLN A 84 7.12 -7.18 -0.26
CA GLN A 84 8.02 -7.22 0.90
C GLN A 84 8.73 -8.57 1.05
N ALA A 85 7.99 -9.68 0.89
CA ALA A 85 8.56 -11.01 0.96
C ALA A 85 9.60 -11.23 -0.14
N ARG A 86 9.27 -10.85 -1.38
CA ARG A 86 10.19 -10.98 -2.52
C ARG A 86 11.41 -10.07 -2.37
N TRP A 87 11.22 -8.82 -1.93
CA TRP A 87 12.32 -7.90 -1.64
C TRP A 87 13.28 -8.46 -0.58
N THR A 88 12.75 -9.14 0.44
CA THR A 88 13.57 -9.75 1.49
C THR A 88 14.38 -10.93 0.95
N ALA A 89 13.80 -11.74 0.06
CA ALA A 89 14.46 -12.91 -0.53
C ALA A 89 15.50 -12.55 -1.61
N GLU A 90 15.19 -11.57 -2.47
CA GLU A 90 15.90 -11.31 -3.72
C GLU A 90 16.44 -9.87 -3.78
N ARG A 91 16.77 -9.27 -2.63
CA ARG A 91 17.09 -7.83 -2.55
C ARG A 91 18.16 -7.37 -3.53
N LEU A 92 19.21 -8.16 -3.71
CA LEU A 92 20.37 -7.80 -4.54
C LEU A 92 20.01 -7.73 -6.03
N THR A 93 19.16 -8.63 -6.51
CA THR A 93 18.71 -8.65 -7.90
C THR A 93 17.62 -7.62 -8.14
N LEU A 94 16.66 -7.49 -7.22
CA LEU A 94 15.52 -6.57 -7.35
C LEU A 94 15.88 -5.09 -7.19
N LYS A 95 17.02 -4.76 -6.58
CA LYS A 95 17.49 -3.37 -6.47
C LYS A 95 17.69 -2.70 -7.85
N HIS A 96 17.90 -3.50 -8.89
CA HIS A 96 18.08 -3.03 -10.26
C HIS A 96 16.87 -3.29 -11.17
N ASP A 97 15.82 -3.92 -10.64
CA ASP A 97 14.58 -4.18 -11.37
C ASP A 97 13.64 -2.98 -11.23
N ALA A 98 13.72 -2.07 -12.19
CA ALA A 98 12.89 -0.87 -12.24
C ALA A 98 11.39 -1.20 -12.35
N SER A 99 11.02 -2.31 -13.00
CA SER A 99 9.61 -2.74 -13.11
C SER A 99 9.08 -3.13 -11.74
N PHE A 100 9.80 -3.99 -11.02
CA PHE A 100 9.42 -4.41 -9.67
C PHE A 100 9.29 -3.22 -8.72
N MET A 101 10.26 -2.30 -8.73
CA MET A 101 10.24 -1.13 -7.87
C MET A 101 9.09 -0.17 -8.22
N GLY A 102 8.80 0.00 -9.51
CA GLY A 102 7.68 0.81 -10.00
C GLY A 102 6.33 0.23 -9.57
N ASP A 103 6.11 -1.07 -9.77
CA ASP A 103 4.88 -1.77 -9.37
C ASP A 103 4.65 -1.68 -7.86
N TRP A 104 5.70 -1.90 -7.07
CA TRP A 104 5.60 -1.81 -5.62
C TRP A 104 5.34 -0.36 -5.15
N LEU A 105 5.97 0.63 -5.79
CA LEU A 105 5.72 2.04 -5.51
C LEU A 105 4.24 2.40 -5.75
N GLN A 106 3.64 1.96 -6.87
CA GLN A 106 2.22 2.20 -7.15
C GLN A 106 1.30 1.62 -6.06
N VAL A 107 1.61 0.41 -5.55
CA VAL A 107 0.87 -0.19 -4.44
C VAL A 107 0.96 0.69 -3.19
N LEU A 108 2.16 1.16 -2.83
CA LEU A 108 2.38 2.02 -1.67
C LEU A 108 1.77 3.43 -1.84
N GLU A 109 1.59 3.89 -3.07
CA GLU A 109 0.93 5.15 -3.39
C GLU A 109 -0.60 5.06 -3.30
N ALA A 110 -1.17 3.91 -3.62
CA ALA A 110 -2.62 3.68 -3.53
C ALA A 110 -3.11 3.51 -2.08
N LEU A 111 -2.33 2.86 -1.21
CA LEU A 111 -2.72 2.48 0.16
C LEU A 111 -3.20 3.64 1.07
N PRO A 112 -2.59 4.83 1.08
CA PRO A 112 -3.03 5.94 1.93
C PRO A 112 -4.46 6.42 1.68
N SER A 113 -5.06 6.10 0.52
CA SER A 113 -6.47 6.42 0.26
C SER A 113 -7.46 5.48 0.97
N TYR A 114 -6.99 4.40 1.57
CA TYR A 114 -7.81 3.38 2.23
C TYR A 114 -7.57 3.27 3.75
N ASP A 115 -6.49 3.84 4.28
CA ASP A 115 -6.16 3.84 5.70
C ASP A 115 -5.63 5.22 6.10
N ARG A 116 -5.87 5.64 7.34
CA ARG A 116 -5.35 6.89 7.90
C ARG A 116 -3.84 6.82 8.18
N ARG A 117 -3.24 5.63 8.13
CA ARG A 117 -1.80 5.41 8.36
C ARG A 117 -0.96 5.73 7.11
N LYS A 118 0.14 6.47 7.30
CA LYS A 118 1.09 6.84 6.24
C LYS A 118 2.26 5.85 6.18
N HIS A 119 2.49 5.23 5.02
CA HIS A 119 3.67 4.39 4.74
C HIS A 119 4.80 5.22 4.09
N SER A 120 5.48 6.09 4.86
CA SER A 120 6.40 7.10 4.30
C SER A 120 7.81 6.58 3.95
N SER A 121 8.37 5.67 4.74
CA SER A 121 9.79 5.30 4.65
C SER A 121 10.12 4.46 3.41
N MET A 122 9.41 3.36 3.17
CA MET A 122 9.66 2.48 2.02
C MET A 122 9.39 3.17 0.68
N LYS A 123 8.30 3.95 0.61
CA LYS A 123 7.96 4.77 -0.56
C LYS A 123 9.10 5.73 -0.96
N THR A 124 9.70 6.38 0.03
CA THR A 124 10.85 7.29 -0.20
C THR A 124 12.07 6.52 -0.69
N HIS A 125 12.34 5.33 -0.14
CA HIS A 125 13.46 4.50 -0.54
C HIS A 125 13.34 4.00 -1.99
N LEU A 126 12.16 3.49 -2.39
CA LEU A 126 11.93 3.00 -3.75
C LEU A 126 12.10 4.10 -4.80
N ARG A 127 11.62 5.32 -4.53
CA ARG A 127 11.83 6.47 -5.42
C ARG A 127 13.31 6.78 -5.62
N LYS A 128 14.08 6.81 -4.53
CA LYS A 128 15.53 7.03 -4.62
C LYS A 128 16.24 5.97 -5.45
N LEU A 129 15.82 4.71 -5.36
CA LEU A 129 16.40 3.63 -6.16
C LEU A 129 16.02 3.73 -7.65
N LEU A 130 14.81 4.19 -7.97
CA LEU A 130 14.37 4.46 -9.34
C LEU A 130 15.06 5.69 -9.95
N GLU A 131 15.41 6.69 -9.14
CA GLU A 131 16.14 7.89 -9.57
C GLU A 131 17.64 7.65 -9.74
N GLN A 132 18.19 6.53 -9.24
CA GLN A 132 19.59 6.18 -9.44
C GLN A 132 19.78 5.58 -10.84
N PRO A 133 20.61 6.20 -11.72
CA PRO A 133 20.94 5.60 -13.00
C PRO A 133 21.62 4.25 -12.75
N SER A 134 21.09 3.20 -13.35
CA SER A 134 21.65 1.84 -13.34
C SER A 134 23.12 1.87 -13.77
N GLN A 135 24.04 1.86 -12.81
CA GLN A 135 25.46 1.63 -13.07
C GLN A 135 25.62 0.16 -13.47
N GLY A 136 25.52 -0.13 -14.78
CA GLY A 136 25.37 -1.52 -15.23
C GLY A 136 25.60 -1.80 -16.71
N THR A 137 26.55 -1.13 -17.37
CA THR A 137 27.28 -1.74 -18.50
C THR A 137 28.69 -1.17 -18.56
N LYS A 138 29.57 -1.59 -17.64
CA LYS A 138 31.00 -1.65 -17.96
C LYS A 138 31.22 -2.99 -18.67
N LEU A 139 30.97 -2.99 -19.98
CA LEU A 139 31.57 -4.01 -20.84
C LEU A 139 33.08 -3.77 -20.77
N LEU A 140 33.80 -4.74 -20.22
CA LEU A 140 35.25 -4.80 -20.23
C LEU A 140 35.70 -4.87 -21.69
N ALA A 141 36.06 -3.75 -22.29
CA ALA A 141 36.74 -3.74 -23.58
C ALA A 141 38.14 -4.36 -23.38
N PRO A 142 38.54 -5.33 -24.23
CA PRO A 142 39.88 -5.90 -24.15
C PRO A 142 40.93 -4.84 -24.45
N ALA A 143 42.06 -4.93 -23.74
CA ALA A 143 43.19 -4.03 -23.84
C ALA A 143 43.66 -3.85 -25.30
N PRO A 144 43.86 -2.62 -25.80
CA PRO A 144 44.51 -2.42 -27.08
C PRO A 144 45.97 -2.84 -26.95
N THR A 145 46.31 -3.86 -27.74
CA THR A 145 47.65 -4.38 -27.96
C THR A 145 48.55 -3.24 -28.43
N GLN A 146 49.62 -2.95 -27.67
CA GLN A 146 50.69 -2.06 -28.12
C GLN A 146 51.28 -2.62 -29.42
N THR A 147 51.09 -1.89 -30.52
CA THR A 147 51.84 -2.10 -31.76
C THR A 147 52.70 -0.86 -31.94
N ASP A 148 53.97 -0.98 -31.55
CA ASP A 148 55.01 0.00 -31.86
C ASP A 148 55.15 0.10 -33.39
N ALA A 149 54.77 1.24 -33.95
CA ALA A 149 55.02 1.58 -35.34
C ALA A 149 55.82 2.88 -35.40
N HIS A 150 57.10 2.70 -35.71
CA HIS A 150 58.11 3.68 -36.08
C HIS A 150 57.63 4.81 -37.02
N HIS A 151 57.99 6.06 -36.69
CA HIS A 151 58.35 7.09 -37.67
C HIS A 151 59.04 8.31 -37.03
N PRO A 152 59.74 9.19 -37.79
CA PRO A 152 61.03 9.05 -38.47
C PRO A 152 62.05 10.11 -37.92
N PRO A 153 63.21 10.35 -38.56
CA PRO A 153 63.26 11.48 -39.49
C PRO A 153 64.19 11.31 -40.72
N SER A 154 63.71 11.75 -41.89
CA SER A 154 64.54 12.40 -42.93
C SER A 154 64.75 13.88 -42.56
N PRO A 155 65.64 14.68 -43.19
CA PRO A 155 66.38 14.46 -44.44
C PRO A 155 67.87 14.90 -44.40
N VAL A 156 68.69 14.46 -45.38
CA VAL A 156 69.79 15.29 -45.92
C VAL A 156 69.90 15.02 -47.42
N SER A 157 69.52 16.01 -48.23
CA SER A 157 69.92 16.10 -49.65
C SER A 157 71.18 16.96 -49.75
N ARG A 158 72.10 16.56 -50.63
CA ARG A 158 73.29 17.30 -51.04
C ARG A 158 72.97 18.35 -52.09
#